data_AF-A0A932GMR4-F1
#
_entry.id   AF-A0A932GMR4-F1
#
_cell.length_a   1.000
_cell.length_b   1.000
_cell.length_c   1.000
_cell.angle_alpha   90.00
_cell.angle_beta   90.00
_cell.angle_gamma   90.00
#
_symmetry.space_group_name_H-M   'P 1'
#
loop_
_entity.id
_entity.type
_entity.pdbx_description
1 polymer ?
#
loop_
_entity_poly.entity_id
_entity_poly.type
_entity_poly.pdbx_seq_one_letter_code
_entity_poly.pdbx_strand_id
1 'polypeptide(L)'
;MDNDLYESAFARVPNRFLLNTVLAKRVHQLNKGAPPMVEANGSSFFEIALREIIAGKLQFHTATPEELKSQREEVKKPESEEKP
;
A
#
# COMPACT_ATOMS: atom_id res chain seq x y z
N MET A 1 18.49 6.96 11.31
CA MET A 1 17.60 6.04 12.07
C MET A 1 16.58 5.36 11.16
N ASP A 2 16.43 5.76 9.89
CA ASP A 2 15.53 5.10 8.93
C ASP A 2 16.01 3.72 8.46
N ASN A 3 17.33 3.48 8.52
CA ASN A 3 17.92 2.23 8.05
C ASN A 3 17.43 1.01 8.87
N ASP A 4 17.26 1.17 10.19
CA ASP A 4 16.88 0.05 11.06
C ASP A 4 15.43 -0.41 10.83
N LEU A 5 14.52 0.52 10.54
CA LEU A 5 13.14 0.21 10.18
C LEU A 5 13.06 -0.47 8.82
N TYR A 6 13.85 -0.02 7.85
CA TYR A 6 13.89 -0.64 6.54
C TYR A 6 14.41 -2.08 6.61
N GLU A 7 15.53 -2.32 7.29
CA GLU A 7 16.09 -3.67 7.47
C GLU A 7 15.09 -4.61 8.18
N SER A 8 14.39 -4.10 9.21
CA SER A 8 13.36 -4.84 9.92
C SER A 8 12.17 -5.19 9.02
N ALA A 9 11.75 -4.27 8.15
CA ALA A 9 10.70 -4.52 7.17
C ALA A 9 11.15 -5.49 6.07
N PHE A 10 12.42 -5.42 5.65
CA PHE A 10 13.01 -6.32 4.68
C PHE A 10 13.08 -7.77 5.21
N ALA A 11 13.33 -7.95 6.51
CA ALA A 11 13.24 -9.26 7.16
C ALA A 11 11.83 -9.89 7.07
N ARG A 12 10.77 -9.08 6.97
CA ARG A 12 9.38 -9.55 6.78
C ARG A 12 9.04 -9.80 5.31
N VAL A 13 9.54 -8.95 4.41
CA VAL A 13 9.33 -9.04 2.96
C VAL A 13 10.69 -9.08 2.27
N PRO A 14 11.32 -10.26 2.14
CA PRO A 14 12.70 -10.41 1.63
C PRO A 14 12.81 -10.24 0.11
N ASN A 15 11.95 -9.41 -0.47
CA ASN A 15 11.97 -9.01 -1.87
C ASN A 15 11.90 -7.49 -1.94
N ARG A 16 13.01 -6.86 -2.31
CA ARG A 16 13.15 -5.39 -2.32
C ARG A 16 12.14 -4.69 -3.24
N PHE A 17 11.82 -5.31 -4.38
CA PHE A 17 10.92 -4.71 -5.37
C PHE A 17 9.47 -4.79 -4.89
N LEU A 18 9.11 -5.91 -4.28
CA LEU A 18 7.82 -6.12 -3.65
C LEU A 18 7.65 -5.19 -2.46
N LEU A 19 8.64 -5.12 -1.57
CA LEU A 19 8.64 -4.21 -0.43
C LEU A 19 8.42 -2.76 -0.87
N ASN A 20 9.19 -2.29 -1.86
CA ASN A 20 9.04 -0.93 -2.39
C ASN A 20 7.63 -0.68 -2.97
N THR A 21 7.09 -1.65 -3.71
CA THR A 21 5.75 -1.55 -4.32
C THR A 21 4.65 -1.51 -3.25
N VAL A 22 4.73 -2.40 -2.25
CA VAL A 22 3.78 -2.46 -1.14
C VAL A 22 3.82 -1.16 -0.34
N LEU A 23 5.03 -0.65 -0.07
CA LEU A 23 5.25 0.59 0.66
C LEU A 23 4.66 1.79 -0.09
N ALA A 24 4.93 1.94 -1.39
CA ALA A 24 4.37 3.00 -2.22
C ALA A 24 2.83 2.95 -2.26
N LYS A 25 2.25 1.76 -2.44
CA LYS A 25 0.79 1.56 -2.44
C LYS A 25 0.18 1.92 -1.09
N ARG A 26 0.81 1.52 0.02
CA ARG A 26 0.29 1.82 1.35
C ARG A 26 0.38 3.31 1.68
N VAL A 27 1.50 3.95 1.39
CA VAL A 27 1.65 5.40 1.56
C VAL A 27 0.59 6.15 0.76
N HIS A 28 0.28 5.71 -0.47
CA HIS A 28 -0.80 6.29 -1.26
C HIS A 28 -2.17 6.15 -0.61
N GLN A 29 -2.48 4.99 -0.02
CA GLN A 29 -3.73 4.79 0.74
C GLN A 29 -3.81 5.72 1.95
N LEU A 30 -2.73 5.86 2.71
CA LEU A 30 -2.66 6.76 3.87
C LEU A 30 -2.86 8.23 3.45
N ASN A 31 -2.24 8.66 2.34
CA ASN A 31 -2.46 9.99 1.77
C ASN A 31 -3.92 10.23 1.34
N LYS A 32 -4.63 9.17 0.92
CA LYS A 32 -6.07 9.22 0.63
C LYS A 32 -6.96 9.22 1.88
N GLY A 33 -6.38 9.22 3.08
CA GLY A 33 -7.11 9.23 4.35
C GLY A 33 -7.45 7.84 4.89
N ALA A 34 -6.85 6.76 4.36
CA ALA A 34 -7.01 5.45 4.96
C ALA A 34 -6.45 5.45 6.41
N PRO A 35 -7.13 4.81 7.37
CA PRO A 35 -6.68 4.80 8.75
C PRO A 35 -5.37 4.01 8.91
N PRO A 36 -4.42 4.50 9.72
CA PRO A 36 -3.23 3.74 10.08
C PRO A 36 -3.58 2.57 11.01
N MET A 37 -2.91 1.44 10.84
CA MET A 37 -3.10 0.22 11.65
C MET A 37 -2.17 0.17 12.88
N VAL A 38 -1.25 1.13 12.97
CA VAL A 38 -0.31 1.33 14.08
C VAL A 38 -0.39 2.77 14.55
N GLU A 39 0.16 3.04 15.73
CA GLU A 39 0.17 4.41 16.28
C GLU A 39 0.94 5.39 15.41
N ALA A 40 0.23 6.43 14.96
CA ALA A 40 0.72 7.50 14.11
C ALA A 40 1.15 8.72 14.94
N ASN A 41 2.05 8.52 15.91
CA ASN A 41 2.51 9.53 16.90
C ASN A 41 3.35 10.65 16.24
N GLY A 42 2.78 11.39 15.28
CA GLY A 42 3.48 12.39 14.46
C GLY A 42 4.43 11.80 13.40
N SER A 43 4.48 10.47 13.27
CA SER A 43 5.31 9.78 12.27
C SER A 43 4.85 10.07 10.84
N SER A 44 5.79 10.05 9.90
CA SER A 44 5.45 10.16 8.49
C SER A 44 4.65 8.95 8.00
N PHE A 45 3.86 9.09 6.93
CA PHE A 45 3.16 7.95 6.33
C PHE A 45 4.11 6.84 5.87
N PHE A 46 5.34 7.21 5.50
CA PHE A 46 6.39 6.25 5.16
C PHE A 46 6.80 5.39 6.36
N GLU A 47 7.09 6.02 7.50
CA GLU A 47 7.42 5.31 8.75
C GLU A 47 6.24 4.47 9.25
N ILE A 48 5.01 4.99 9.15
CA ILE A 48 3.79 4.26 9.53
C ILE A 48 3.69 2.99 8.70
N ALA A 49 3.82 3.09 7.37
CA ALA A 49 3.74 1.93 6.50
C ALA A 49 4.85 0.90 6.76
N LEU A 50 6.09 1.33 7.06
CA LEU A 50 7.16 0.42 7.50
C LEU A 50 6.80 -0.28 8.82
N ARG A 51 6.29 0.45 9.80
CA ARG A 51 5.89 -0.10 11.10
C ARG A 51 4.72 -1.08 10.97
N GLU A 52 3.77 -0.84 10.08
CA GLU A 52 2.68 -1.77 9.78
C GLU A 52 3.19 -3.09 9.18
N ILE A 53 4.20 -3.02 8.29
CA ILE A 53 4.86 -4.21 7.72
C ILE A 53 5.61 -4.98 8.80
N ILE A 54 6.41 -4.30 9.64
CA ILE A 54 7.15 -4.93 10.75
C ILE A 54 6.21 -5.63 11.73
N ALA A 55 5.10 -4.98 12.06
CA ALA A 55 4.06 -5.50 12.94
C ALA A 55 3.23 -6.64 12.30
N GLY A 56 3.36 -6.88 11.00
CA GLY A 56 2.61 -7.91 10.28
C GLY A 56 1.11 -7.62 10.16
N LYS A 57 0.69 -6.36 10.35
CA LYS A 57 -0.72 -5.95 10.22
C LYS A 57 -1.13 -5.71 8.77
N LEU A 58 -0.15 -5.46 7.91
CA LEU A 58 -0.36 -5.20 6.49
C LEU A 58 -0.27 -6.50 5.69
N GLN A 59 -1.37 -6.90 5.09
CA GLN A 59 -1.43 -8.04 4.18
C GLN A 59 -1.48 -7.55 2.73
N PHE A 60 -0.79 -8.27 1.85
CA PHE A 60 -0.83 -8.04 0.41
C PHE A 60 -0.92 -9.37 -0.30
N HIS A 61 -1.63 -9.40 -1.43
CA HIS A 61 -1.65 -10.53 -2.33
C HIS A 61 -1.20 -10.07 -3.71
N THR A 62 -0.53 -10.96 -4.43
CA THR A 62 -0.30 -10.76 -5.86
C THR A 62 -1.62 -11.06 -6.56
N ALA A 63 -2.20 -10.05 -7.20
CA ALA A 63 -3.35 -10.26 -8.06
C ALA A 63 -2.95 -11.19 -9.22
N THR A 64 -3.80 -12.15 -9.53
CA THR A 64 -3.70 -12.98 -10.72
C THR A 64 -3.85 -12.12 -11.98
N PRO A 65 -3.34 -12.59 -13.15
CA PRO A 65 -3.49 -11.87 -14.40
C PRO A 65 -4.95 -11.57 -14.79
N GLU A 66 -5.91 -12.38 -14.33
CA GLU A 66 -7.34 -12.18 -14.59
C GLU A 66 -7.92 -11.04 -13.73
N GLU A 67 -7.58 -10.99 -12.44
CA GLU A 67 -8.01 -9.91 -11.53
C GLU A 67 -7.47 -8.54 -11.94
N LEU A 68 -6.23 -8.50 -12.46
CA LEU A 68 -5.62 -7.26 -12.97
C LEU A 68 -6.33 -6.72 -14.22
N LYS A 69 -6.90 -7.58 -15.06
CA LYS A 69 -7.68 -7.16 -16.24
C LYS A 69 -9.01 -6.54 -15.82
N SER A 70 -9.72 -7.19 -14.91
CA SER A 70 -11.01 -6.70 -14.39
C SER A 70 -10.87 -5.33 -13.72
N GLN A 71 -9.85 -5.11 -12.89
CA GLN A 71 -9.61 -3.81 -12.24
C GLN A 71 -9.29 -2.66 -13.23
N ARG A 72 -8.72 -2.98 -14.40
CA ARG A 72 -8.46 -1.97 -15.45
C ARG A 72 -9.70 -1.64 -16.28
N GLU A 73 -10.65 -2.57 -16.38
CA GLU A 73 -11.88 -2.39 -17.14
C GLU A 73 -12.94 -1.60 -16.35
N GLU A 74 -13.00 -1.77 -15.03
CA GLU A 74 -13.91 -0.99 -14.16
C GLU A 74 -13.55 0.50 -14.09
N VAL A 75 -12.27 0.86 -14.19
CA VAL A 75 -11.83 2.28 -14.19
C VAL A 75 -12.27 3.04 -15.46
N LYS A 76 -12.77 2.35 -16.50
CA LYS A 76 -13.24 2.97 -17.76
C LYS A 76 -14.72 3.36 -17.80
N LYS A 77 -15.52 3.09 -16.77
CA LYS A 77 -16.91 3.61 -16.66
C LYS A 77 -17.02 4.30 -15.31
N PRO A 78 -17.09 5.65 -15.22
CA PRO A 78 -18.28 6.38 -15.69
C PRO A 78 -18.05 7.87 -16.08
N GLU A 79 -18.39 8.31 -17.31
CA GLU A 79 -18.80 9.74 -17.57
C GLU A 79 -19.36 9.95 -19.00
N SER A 80 -20.38 9.19 -19.39
CA SER A 80 -21.16 9.53 -20.59
C SER A 80 -22.59 9.04 -20.47
N GLU A 81 -23.26 9.33 -19.36
CA GLU A 81 -24.69 9.04 -19.23
C GLU A 81 -25.33 9.91 -18.14
N GLU A 82 -25.29 11.23 -18.32
CA GLU A 82 -26.46 12.04 -17.95
C GLU A 82 -26.56 13.23 -18.90
N LYS A 83 -27.34 13.02 -19.97
CA LYS A 83 -27.96 14.08 -20.75
C LYS A 83 -29.46 13.86 -20.65
N PRO A 84 -30.24 14.89 -20.28
CA PRO A 84 -30.93 15.70 -21.29
C PRO A 84 -30.45 17.15 -21.35
#